data_AF-A0A428RNE4-F1
#
_entry.id   AF-A0A428RNE4-F1
#
_cell.length_a   1.000
_cell.length_b   1.000
_cell.length_c   1.000
_cell.angle_alpha   90.00
_cell.angle_beta   90.00
_cell.angle_gamma   90.00
#
_symmetry.space_group_name_H-M   'P 1'
#
loop_
_entity.id
_entity.type
_entity.pdbx_description
1 polymer ?
#
loop_
_entity_poly.entity_id
_entity_poly.type
_entity_poly.pdbx_seq_one_letter_code
_entity_poly.pdbx_strand_id
1 'polypeptide(L)'
;MALNPSTTFMVEIAVYLGVGLMTVAIRFGVRWRQTGFAGLASDDYLAILAGVLFTAGTAAAYFVEIHWHGLANDAMTKEQRAALDADSDEYHQRVRGSQTHILGWLAYAALHWCLKLCWLFFFKRIGYGVTNMALKIDVGLAAVG
;
A
#
# COMPACT_ATOMS: atom_id res chain seq x y z
N MET A 1 -16.60 -19.58 -19.65
CA MET A 1 -15.15 -19.68 -19.89
C MET A 1 -14.45 -19.20 -18.63
N ALA A 2 -13.76 -20.07 -17.90
CA ALA A 2 -13.02 -19.65 -16.71
C ALA A 2 -11.80 -18.82 -17.14
N LEU A 3 -11.56 -17.70 -16.47
CA LEU A 3 -10.35 -16.89 -16.70
C LEU A 3 -9.13 -17.68 -16.22
N ASN A 4 -7.97 -17.47 -16.86
CA ASN A 4 -6.73 -18.04 -16.33
C ASN A 4 -6.36 -17.36 -14.99
N PRO A 5 -5.51 -17.99 -14.16
CA PRO A 5 -5.20 -17.47 -12.82
C PRO A 5 -4.63 -16.05 -12.83
N SER A 6 -3.67 -15.77 -13.72
CA SER A 6 -3.04 -14.44 -13.80
C SER A 6 -4.03 -13.36 -14.20
N THR A 7 -4.96 -13.61 -15.15
CA THR A 7 -5.99 -12.62 -15.51
C THR A 7 -6.95 -12.36 -14.35
N THR A 8 -7.30 -13.40 -13.59
CA THR A 8 -8.15 -13.24 -12.40
C THR A 8 -7.48 -12.36 -11.36
N PHE A 9 -6.20 -12.61 -11.07
CA PHE A 9 -5.39 -11.78 -10.18
C PHE A 9 -5.27 -10.33 -10.67
N MET A 10 -5.04 -10.11 -11.98
CA MET A 10 -4.98 -8.77 -12.57
C MET A 10 -6.27 -7.98 -12.37
N VAL A 11 -7.41 -8.61 -12.60
CA VAL A 11 -8.72 -7.98 -12.40
C VAL A 11 -8.92 -7.65 -10.92
N GLU A 12 -8.58 -8.57 -10.02
CA GLU A 12 -8.70 -8.37 -8.57
C GLU A 12 -7.91 -7.15 -8.09
N ILE A 13 -6.61 -7.09 -8.40
CA ILE A 13 -5.76 -5.98 -7.96
C ILE A 13 -6.17 -4.65 -8.60
N ALA A 14 -6.66 -4.66 -9.84
CA ALA A 14 -7.13 -3.47 -10.53
C ALA A 14 -8.43 -2.94 -9.92
N VAL A 15 -9.37 -3.83 -9.58
CA VAL A 15 -10.61 -3.47 -8.89
C VAL A 15 -10.30 -2.90 -7.51
N TYR A 16 -9.42 -3.53 -6.73
CA TYR A 16 -9.02 -3.01 -5.42
C TYR A 16 -8.36 -1.65 -5.52
N LEU A 17 -7.44 -1.46 -6.45
CA LEU A 17 -6.81 -0.16 -6.69
C LEU A 17 -7.85 0.89 -7.09
N GLY A 18 -8.75 0.56 -8.02
CA GLY A 18 -9.80 1.46 -8.48
C GLY A 18 -10.72 1.90 -7.36
N VAL A 19 -11.19 0.97 -6.53
CA VAL A 19 -12.04 1.29 -5.36
C VAL A 19 -11.28 2.13 -4.33
N GLY A 20 -10.02 1.80 -4.05
CA GLY A 20 -9.18 2.57 -3.13
C GLY A 20 -8.96 4.01 -3.59
N LEU A 21 -8.54 4.20 -4.84
CA LEU A 21 -8.31 5.53 -5.42
C LEU A 21 -9.61 6.33 -5.53
N MET A 22 -10.73 5.69 -5.90
CA MET A 22 -12.04 6.33 -5.92
C MET A 22 -12.44 6.83 -4.53
N THR A 23 -12.19 6.03 -3.48
CA THR A 23 -12.48 6.42 -2.09
C THR A 23 -11.67 7.65 -1.68
N VAL A 24 -10.37 7.69 -2.01
CA VAL A 24 -9.49 8.84 -1.75
C VAL A 24 -9.96 10.08 -2.53
N ALA A 25 -10.30 9.92 -3.81
CA ALA A 25 -10.77 11.00 -4.66
C ALA A 25 -12.10 11.60 -4.18
N ILE A 26 -13.08 10.76 -3.83
CA ILE A 26 -14.36 11.21 -3.26
C ILE A 26 -14.11 11.96 -1.95
N ARG A 27 -13.28 11.41 -1.06
CA ARG A 27 -12.93 12.05 0.22
C ARG A 27 -12.35 13.44 -0.02
N PHE A 28 -11.37 13.55 -0.90
CA PHE A 28 -10.71 14.81 -1.23
C PHE A 28 -11.69 15.82 -1.86
N GLY A 29 -12.51 15.38 -2.82
CA GLY A 29 -13.49 16.25 -3.49
C GLY A 29 -14.56 16.79 -2.54
N VAL A 30 -15.07 15.97 -1.61
CA VAL A 30 -16.00 16.42 -0.57
C VAL A 30 -15.34 17.45 0.35
N ARG A 31 -14.10 17.19 0.79
CA ARG A 31 -13.35 18.09 1.68
C ARG A 31 -13.09 19.43 1.03
N TRP A 32 -12.58 19.42 -0.19
CA TRP A 32 -12.37 20.63 -0.97
C TRP A 32 -13.64 21.46 -1.07
N ARG A 33 -14.79 20.82 -1.38
CA ARG A 33 -16.06 21.55 -1.52
C ARG A 33 -16.53 22.17 -0.19
N GLN A 34 -16.22 21.54 0.94
CA GLN A 34 -16.65 22.00 2.27
C GLN A 34 -15.76 23.10 2.84
N THR A 35 -14.44 22.98 2.73
CA THR A 35 -13.49 23.87 3.42
C THR A 35 -12.62 24.69 2.49
N GLY A 36 -12.68 24.45 1.17
CA GLY A 36 -11.78 25.03 0.19
C GLY A 36 -10.35 24.53 0.32
N PHE A 37 -9.47 24.98 -0.57
CA PHE A 37 -8.05 24.59 -0.56
C PHE A 37 -7.31 24.96 0.72
N ALA A 38 -7.63 26.13 1.29
CA ALA A 38 -6.99 26.62 2.51
C ALA A 38 -7.41 25.84 3.77
N GLY A 39 -8.46 25.03 3.68
CA GLY A 39 -9.00 24.24 4.79
C GLY A 39 -8.70 22.75 4.72
N LEU A 40 -7.74 22.33 3.88
CA LEU A 40 -7.25 20.95 3.87
C LEU A 40 -6.41 20.68 5.12
N ALA A 41 -6.67 19.56 5.80
CA ALA A 41 -5.97 19.17 7.00
C ALA A 41 -4.93 18.07 6.73
N SER A 42 -4.08 17.79 7.71
CA SER A 42 -3.01 16.78 7.59
C SER A 42 -3.52 15.40 7.18
N ASP A 43 -4.70 14.99 7.63
CA ASP A 43 -5.31 13.71 7.25
C ASP A 43 -5.70 13.63 5.77
N ASP A 44 -6.00 14.77 5.14
CA ASP A 44 -6.34 14.83 3.71
C ASP A 44 -5.10 14.57 2.85
N TYR A 45 -3.94 15.14 3.23
CA TYR A 45 -2.66 14.85 2.58
C TYR A 45 -2.19 13.41 2.79
N LEU A 46 -2.36 12.87 4.01
CA LEU A 46 -2.03 11.48 4.32
C LEU A 46 -2.94 10.49 3.55
N ALA A 47 -4.19 10.84 3.30
CA ALA A 47 -5.07 10.02 2.47
C ALA A 47 -4.59 9.97 1.00
N ILE A 48 -4.12 11.08 0.45
CA ILE A 48 -3.51 11.11 -0.90
C ILE A 48 -2.23 10.27 -0.94
N LEU A 49 -1.35 10.44 0.05
CA LEU A 49 -0.13 9.65 0.18
C LEU A 49 -0.44 8.15 0.29
N ALA A 50 -1.47 7.77 1.05
CA ALA A 50 -1.95 6.40 1.11
C ALA A 50 -2.39 5.89 -0.28
N GLY A 51 -3.07 6.70 -1.08
CA GLY A 51 -3.40 6.35 -2.48
C GLY A 51 -2.15 6.08 -3.34
N VAL A 52 -1.11 6.91 -3.20
CA VAL A 52 0.18 6.73 -3.90
C VAL A 52 0.88 5.45 -3.44
N LEU A 53 1.00 5.22 -2.12
CA LEU A 53 1.63 4.02 -1.56
C LEU A 53 0.87 2.75 -1.95
N PHE A 54 -0.46 2.80 -1.98
CA PHE A 54 -1.29 1.69 -2.42
C PHE A 54 -1.06 1.38 -3.90
N THR A 55 -0.97 2.41 -4.75
CA THR A 55 -0.63 2.26 -6.18
C THR A 55 0.75 1.65 -6.36
N ALA A 56 1.75 2.10 -5.59
CA ALA A 56 3.10 1.54 -5.63
C ALA A 56 3.12 0.05 -5.21
N GLY A 57 2.39 -0.31 -4.14
CA GLY A 57 2.25 -1.70 -3.71
C GLY A 57 1.55 -2.57 -4.76
N THR A 58 0.46 -2.09 -5.36
CA THR A 58 -0.25 -2.78 -6.45
C THR A 58 0.64 -2.94 -7.69
N ALA A 59 1.42 -1.92 -8.05
CA ALA A 59 2.37 -2.00 -9.16
C ALA A 59 3.45 -3.05 -8.89
N ALA A 60 4.02 -3.09 -7.67
CA ALA A 60 4.99 -4.11 -7.29
C ALA A 60 4.39 -5.53 -7.41
N ALA A 61 3.15 -5.72 -6.95
CA ALA A 61 2.45 -7.00 -7.08
C ALA A 61 2.22 -7.39 -8.55
N TYR A 62 1.87 -6.42 -9.41
CA TYR A 62 1.77 -6.63 -10.85
C TYR A 62 3.10 -7.10 -11.46
N PHE A 63 4.20 -6.44 -11.13
CA PHE A 63 5.53 -6.78 -11.65
C PHE A 63 5.95 -8.18 -11.20
N VAL A 64 5.72 -8.56 -9.93
CA VAL A 64 6.01 -9.92 -9.43
C VAL A 64 5.24 -10.96 -10.23
N GLU A 65 3.92 -10.83 -10.35
CA GLU A 65 3.09 -11.85 -10.99
C GLU A 65 3.34 -11.95 -12.49
N ILE A 66 3.35 -10.81 -13.19
CA ILE A 66 3.35 -10.79 -14.67
C ILE A 66 4.75 -10.72 -15.25
N HIS A 67 5.58 -9.80 -14.75
CA HIS A 67 6.89 -9.54 -15.34
C HIS A 67 7.95 -10.53 -14.86
N TRP A 68 7.87 -10.92 -13.59
CA TRP A 68 8.76 -11.93 -13.00
C TRP A 68 8.11 -13.33 -12.96
N HIS A 69 6.97 -13.53 -13.63
CA HIS A 69 6.28 -14.82 -13.73
C HIS A 69 5.95 -15.46 -12.37
N GLY A 70 5.68 -14.65 -11.35
CA GLY A 70 5.46 -15.12 -9.98
C GLY A 70 6.72 -15.70 -9.32
N LEU A 71 7.90 -15.51 -9.90
CA LEU A 71 9.15 -16.04 -9.39
C LEU A 71 9.74 -15.11 -8.34
N ALA A 72 9.84 -15.60 -7.11
CA ALA A 72 10.65 -15.05 -6.04
C ALA A 72 11.30 -16.19 -5.24
N ASN A 73 11.97 -15.88 -4.13
CA ASN A 73 12.72 -16.85 -3.33
C ASN A 73 11.92 -17.50 -2.20
N ASP A 74 10.70 -17.02 -1.95
CA ASP A 74 9.80 -17.39 -0.86
C ASP A 74 9.20 -18.80 -1.04
N ALA A 75 9.02 -19.23 -2.29
CA ALA A 75 8.57 -20.57 -2.64
C ALA A 75 9.71 -21.62 -2.78
N MET A 76 10.94 -21.30 -2.36
CA MET A 76 12.10 -22.20 -2.51
C MET A 76 12.68 -22.64 -1.16
N THR A 77 13.10 -23.91 -1.09
CA THR A 77 13.94 -24.40 0.02
C THR A 77 15.37 -23.85 -0.07
N LYS A 78 16.14 -24.01 1.00
CA LYS A 78 17.54 -23.56 1.03
C LYS A 78 18.39 -24.33 0.01
N GLU A 79 18.13 -25.62 -0.14
CA GLU A 79 18.83 -26.53 -1.06
C GLU A 79 18.51 -26.17 -2.51
N GLN A 80 17.24 -25.91 -2.82
CA GLN A 80 16.82 -25.46 -4.15
C GLN A 80 17.48 -24.12 -4.54
N ARG A 81 17.60 -23.18 -3.61
CA ARG A 81 18.29 -21.91 -3.87
C ARG A 81 19.79 -22.08 -4.08
N ALA A 82 20.43 -22.99 -3.33
CA ALA A 82 21.85 -23.25 -3.45
C ALA A 82 22.22 -24.00 -4.74
N ALA A 83 21.30 -24.82 -5.24
CA ALA A 83 21.46 -25.57 -6.49
C ALA A 83 21.09 -24.76 -7.75
N LEU A 84 20.56 -23.53 -7.59
CA LEU A 84 20.15 -22.69 -8.71
C LEU A 84 21.37 -22.13 -9.45
N ASP A 85 21.41 -22.33 -10.76
CA ASP A 85 22.49 -21.83 -11.61
C ASP A 85 22.47 -20.30 -11.66
N ALA A 86 23.57 -19.67 -11.26
CA ALA A 86 23.70 -18.22 -11.14
C ALA A 86 23.66 -17.48 -12.49
N ASP A 87 23.98 -18.18 -13.59
CA ASP A 87 23.98 -17.61 -14.94
C ASP A 87 22.65 -17.86 -15.68
N SER A 88 21.68 -18.51 -15.03
CA SER A 88 20.38 -18.81 -15.62
C SER A 88 19.41 -17.62 -15.59
N ASP A 89 18.55 -17.55 -16.61
CA ASP A 89 17.45 -16.57 -16.65
C ASP A 89 16.53 -16.67 -15.43
N GLU A 90 16.28 -17.90 -14.94
CA GLU A 90 15.46 -18.13 -13.75
C GLU A 90 16.08 -17.48 -12.50
N TYR A 91 17.40 -17.60 -12.32
CA TYR A 91 18.10 -16.93 -11.23
C TYR A 91 17.90 -15.42 -11.26
N HIS A 92 18.07 -14.80 -12.44
CA HIS A 92 17.87 -13.37 -12.59
C HIS A 92 16.42 -12.94 -12.32
N GLN A 93 15.44 -13.69 -12.81
CA GLN A 93 14.02 -13.42 -12.55
C GLN A 93 13.69 -13.54 -11.07
N ARG A 94 14.17 -14.58 -10.37
CA ARG A 94 13.94 -14.77 -8.93
C ARG A 94 14.60 -13.69 -8.08
N VAL A 95 15.81 -13.24 -8.43
CA VAL A 95 16.49 -12.15 -7.71
C VAL A 95 15.69 -10.85 -7.84
N ARG A 96 15.31 -10.46 -9.07
CA ARG A 96 14.55 -9.23 -9.31
C ARG A 96 13.12 -9.31 -8.76
N GLY A 97 12.49 -10.48 -8.88
CA GLY A 97 11.19 -10.77 -8.28
C GLY A 97 11.23 -10.65 -6.76
N SER A 98 12.26 -11.19 -6.10
CA SER A 98 12.45 -11.05 -4.65
C SER A 98 12.65 -9.60 -4.21
N GLN A 99 13.44 -8.83 -4.96
CA GLN A 99 13.62 -7.39 -4.70
C GLN A 99 12.30 -6.63 -4.84
N THR A 100 11.51 -6.94 -5.88
CA THR A 100 10.21 -6.33 -6.11
C THR A 100 9.20 -6.72 -5.02
N HIS A 101 9.27 -7.96 -4.52
CA HIS A 101 8.45 -8.43 -3.41
C HIS A 101 8.76 -7.64 -2.13
N ILE A 102 10.04 -7.44 -1.81
CA ILE A 102 10.45 -6.61 -0.66
C ILE A 102 9.96 -5.17 -0.83
N LEU A 103 10.08 -4.58 -2.03
CA LEU A 103 9.54 -3.26 -2.31
C LEU A 103 8.02 -3.20 -2.05
N GLY A 104 7.29 -4.22 -2.50
CA GLY A 104 5.85 -4.36 -2.25
C GLY A 104 5.53 -4.42 -0.74
N TRP A 105 6.28 -5.19 0.04
CA TRP A 105 6.12 -5.26 1.50
C TRP A 105 6.41 -3.93 2.19
N LEU A 106 7.47 -3.23 1.79
CA LEU A 106 7.80 -1.92 2.34
C LEU A 106 6.71 -0.90 2.01
N ALA A 107 6.20 -0.88 0.78
CA ALA A 107 5.08 -0.03 0.38
C ALA A 107 3.82 -0.36 1.18
N TYR A 108 3.52 -1.64 1.39
CA TYR A 108 2.38 -2.09 2.19
C TYR A 108 2.50 -1.70 3.68
N ALA A 109 3.67 -1.88 4.28
CA ALA A 109 3.93 -1.45 5.65
C ALA A 109 3.81 0.07 5.79
N ALA A 110 4.44 0.83 4.87
CA ALA A 110 4.33 2.28 4.84
C ALA A 110 2.87 2.74 4.66
N LEU A 111 2.10 2.08 3.80
CA LEU A 111 0.67 2.34 3.62
C LEU A 111 -0.10 2.15 4.93
N HIS A 112 0.15 1.04 5.65
CA HIS A 112 -0.52 0.77 6.93
C HIS A 112 -0.20 1.83 7.99
N TRP A 113 1.06 2.22 8.11
CA TRP A 113 1.46 3.29 9.03
C TRP A 113 0.86 4.64 8.63
N CYS A 114 0.87 4.96 7.33
CA CYS A 114 0.25 6.17 6.80
C CYS A 114 -1.26 6.24 7.10
N LEU A 115 -1.99 5.12 6.96
CA LEU A 115 -3.41 5.05 7.27
C LEU A 115 -3.69 5.19 8.77
N LYS A 116 -2.88 4.59 9.63
CA LYS A 116 -2.99 4.79 11.10
C LYS A 116 -2.79 6.25 11.47
N LEU A 117 -1.77 6.91 10.91
CA LEU A 117 -1.53 8.34 11.12
C LEU A 117 -2.70 9.18 10.60
N CYS A 118 -3.22 8.86 9.40
CA CYS A 118 -4.40 9.52 8.83
C CYS A 118 -5.59 9.45 9.79
N TRP A 119 -5.86 8.28 10.36
CA TRP A 119 -6.94 8.09 11.34
C TRP A 119 -6.71 8.87 12.62
N LEU A 120 -5.48 8.87 13.17
CA LEU A 120 -5.17 9.64 14.38
C LEU A 120 -5.41 11.14 14.18
N PHE A 121 -4.93 11.72 13.08
CA PHE A 121 -5.20 13.13 12.76
C PHE A 121 -6.68 13.41 12.49
N PHE A 122 -7.37 12.51 11.81
CA PHE A 122 -8.81 12.59 11.61
C PHE A 122 -9.57 12.62 12.94
N PHE A 123 -9.25 11.71 13.86
CA PHE A 123 -9.83 11.66 15.20
C PHE A 123 -9.50 12.92 16.01
N LYS A 124 -8.31 13.51 15.83
CA LYS A 124 -7.91 14.75 16.51
C LYS A 124 -8.80 15.90 16.12
N ARG A 125 -9.13 15.97 14.84
CA ARG A 125 -10.01 17.01 14.29
C ARG A 125 -11.45 16.84 14.76
N ILE A 126 -12.04 15.64 14.66
CA ILE A 126 -13.45 15.47 15.04
C ILE A 126 -13.68 15.50 16.55
N GLY A 127 -12.67 15.10 17.34
CA GLY A 127 -12.74 15.16 18.79
C GLY A 127 -12.25 16.48 19.37
N TYR A 128 -12.08 17.52 18.54
CA TYR A 128 -11.80 18.87 19.01
C TYR A 128 -12.93 19.34 19.94
N GLY A 129 -12.58 19.73 21.17
CA GLY A 129 -13.54 20.08 22.22
C GLY A 129 -13.97 18.92 23.14
N VAL A 130 -13.52 17.69 22.88
CA VAL A 130 -13.73 16.54 23.78
C VAL A 130 -12.54 16.42 24.74
N THR A 131 -12.82 16.37 26.05
CA THR A 131 -11.81 16.29 27.11
C THR A 131 -10.87 15.10 26.89
N ASN A 132 -9.56 15.34 26.99
CA ASN A 132 -8.47 14.36 26.86
C ASN A 132 -8.30 13.70 25.46
N MET A 133 -9.01 14.14 24.42
CA MET A 133 -8.84 13.56 23.08
C MET A 133 -7.44 13.82 22.51
N ALA A 134 -6.90 15.04 22.69
CA ALA A 134 -5.56 15.39 22.25
C ALA A 134 -4.49 14.47 22.87
N LEU A 135 -4.56 14.24 24.19
CA LEU A 135 -3.64 13.36 24.91
C LEU A 135 -3.69 11.91 24.39
N LYS A 136 -4.90 11.36 24.18
CA LYS A 136 -5.05 10.00 23.62
C LYS A 136 -4.42 9.86 22.24
N ILE A 137 -4.49 10.92 21.45
CA ILE A 137 -3.93 10.93 20.09
C ILE A 137 -2.43 11.12 20.10
N ASP A 138 -1.90 11.94 21.01
CA ASP A 138 -0.45 12.11 21.15
C ASP A 138 0.20 10.81 21.67
N VAL A 139 -0.47 10.08 22.56
CA VAL A 139 -0.06 8.70 22.94
C VAL A 139 -0.16 7.75 21.75
N GLY A 140 -1.24 7.84 20.96
CA GLY A 140 -1.40 7.07 19.72
C GLY A 140 -0.28 7.34 18.73
N LEU A 141 0.13 8.60 18.54
CA LEU A 141 1.23 9.01 17.68
C LEU A 141 2.57 8.46 18.19
N ALA A 142 2.80 8.45 19.51
CA ALA A 142 4.02 7.88 20.09
C ALA A 142 4.08 6.35 20.04
N ALA A 143 2.93 5.66 19.99
CA ALA A 143 2.86 4.19 19.86
C ALA A 143 2.88 3.73 18.39
N VAL A 144 2.54 4.62 17.46
CA VAL A 144 2.38 4.32 16.03
C VAL A 144 3.55 4.86 15.18
N GLY A 145 4.20 5.95 15.61
CA GLY A 145 5.44 6.46 15.03
C GLY A 145 6.67 5.79 15.62
#